data_AF-A0A7Y3EPY6-F1
#
_entry.id   AF-A0A7Y3EPY6-F1
#
_cell.length_a   1.000
_cell.length_b   1.000
_cell.length_c   1.000
_cell.angle_alpha   90.00
_cell.angle_beta   90.00
_cell.angle_gamma   90.00
#
_symmetry.space_group_name_H-M   'P 1'
#
loop_
_entity.id
_entity.type
_entity.pdbx_description
1 polymer ?
#
loop_
_entity_poly.entity_id
_entity_poly.type
_entity_poly.pdbx_seq_one_letter_code
_entity_poly.pdbx_strand_id
1 'polypeptide(L)'
;TSWLHSFTPAINYYLQEELNFKTDIKYNMFGPVRPWNNENNRVRENLRQAMAQNPYLHVMAQSGYYDGATTYFAAKYTLSQVDPSGKMKDRFSFKGYRSGHMMYLRKEDLIKANEDLREFIEKSSANGKSAKY
;
A
#
# COMPACT_ATOMS: atom_id res chain seq x y z
N THR A 1 -9.32 11.36 -16.89
CA THR A 1 -9.65 11.85 -15.54
C THR A 1 -8.70 12.99 -15.19
N SER A 2 -9.09 13.90 -14.28
CA SER A 2 -8.24 15.04 -13.88
C SER A 2 -6.81 14.61 -13.48
N TRP A 3 -6.68 13.50 -12.75
CA TRP A 3 -5.39 12.92 -12.38
C TRP A 3 -4.47 12.64 -13.58
N LEU A 4 -4.97 11.98 -14.63
CA LEU A 4 -4.16 11.68 -15.82
C LEU A 4 -3.67 12.96 -16.50
N HIS A 5 -4.51 14.00 -16.55
CA HIS A 5 -4.12 15.28 -17.13
C HIS A 5 -3.05 16.00 -16.30
N SER A 6 -3.04 15.84 -14.97
CA SER A 6 -2.04 16.50 -14.12
C SER A 6 -0.65 15.87 -14.19
N PHE A 7 -0.54 14.55 -14.41
CA PHE A 7 0.75 13.85 -14.39
C PHE A 7 1.30 13.49 -15.78
N THR A 8 0.44 13.14 -16.74
CA THR A 8 0.90 12.64 -18.06
C THR A 8 1.69 13.69 -18.86
N PRO A 9 1.24 14.96 -18.98
CA PRO A 9 1.99 15.96 -19.73
C PRO A 9 3.33 16.29 -19.08
N ALA A 10 3.36 16.40 -17.75
CA ALA A 10 4.56 16.74 -16.99
C ALA A 10 5.68 15.70 -17.19
N ILE A 11 5.36 14.40 -17.11
CA ILE A 11 6.38 13.36 -17.33
C ILE A 11 6.83 13.29 -18.80
N ASN A 12 5.91 13.46 -19.77
CA ASN A 12 6.29 13.47 -21.19
C ASN A 12 7.22 14.65 -21.50
N TYR A 13 6.93 15.83 -20.96
CA TYR A 13 7.79 17.00 -21.07
C TYR A 13 9.17 16.74 -20.46
N TYR A 14 9.22 16.24 -19.22
CA TYR A 14 10.48 15.96 -18.53
C TYR A 14 11.36 14.96 -19.30
N LEU A 15 10.77 13.89 -19.83
CA LEU A 15 11.50 12.91 -20.63
C LEU A 15 12.10 13.52 -21.91
N GLN A 16 11.33 14.32 -22.64
CA GLN A 16 11.76 14.84 -23.94
C GLN A 16 12.67 16.06 -23.85
N GLU A 17 12.39 16.99 -22.93
CA GLU A 17 13.05 18.29 -22.87
C GLU A 17 14.18 18.33 -21.84
N GLU A 18 14.01 17.71 -20.67
CA GLU A 18 15.06 17.69 -19.63
C GLU A 18 16.03 16.53 -19.83
N LEU A 19 15.52 15.32 -20.08
CA LEU A 19 16.35 14.14 -20.30
C LEU A 19 16.77 13.92 -21.76
N ASN A 20 16.24 14.72 -22.70
CA ASN A 20 16.49 14.58 -24.15
C ASN A 20 16.21 13.17 -24.71
N PHE A 21 15.31 12.43 -24.08
CA PHE A 21 14.93 11.08 -24.48
C PHE A 21 13.70 11.12 -25.39
N LYS A 22 13.93 10.99 -26.70
CA LYS A 22 12.88 10.95 -27.72
C LYS A 22 12.68 9.53 -28.21
N THR A 23 11.44 9.06 -28.14
CA THR A 23 11.06 7.70 -28.54
C THR A 23 9.67 7.73 -29.17
N ASP A 24 9.42 6.82 -30.09
CA ASP A 24 8.12 6.52 -30.68
C ASP A 24 7.30 5.55 -29.81
N ILE A 25 7.89 5.00 -28.75
CA ILE A 25 7.20 4.15 -27.79
C ILE A 25 6.11 4.95 -27.07
N LYS A 26 4.88 4.46 -27.17
CA LYS A 26 3.74 5.05 -26.48
C LYS A 26 3.89 4.95 -24.96
N TYR A 27 3.84 6.09 -24.28
CA TYR A 27 3.75 6.14 -22.82
C TYR A 27 2.36 5.70 -22.37
N ASN A 28 2.26 4.50 -21.81
CA ASN A 28 1.01 3.93 -21.32
C ASN A 28 0.81 4.27 -19.84
N MET A 29 -0.21 5.09 -19.54
CA MET A 29 -0.57 5.44 -18.15
C MET A 29 -1.10 4.24 -17.35
N PHE A 30 -1.66 3.25 -18.04
CA PHE A 30 -2.16 2.01 -17.46
C PHE A 30 -1.89 0.85 -18.41
N GLY A 31 -1.72 -0.35 -17.86
CA GLY A 31 -1.68 -1.60 -18.63
C GLY A 31 -3.08 -2.22 -18.79
N PRO A 32 -3.28 -3.10 -19.79
CA PRO A 32 -4.50 -3.89 -19.95
C PRO A 32 -4.56 -4.98 -18.87
N VAL A 33 -4.91 -4.61 -17.65
CA VAL A 33 -4.94 -5.52 -16.49
C VAL A 33 -6.25 -6.34 -16.40
N ARG A 34 -7.09 -6.30 -17.42
CA ARG A 34 -8.40 -6.97 -17.42
C ARG A 34 -8.49 -8.04 -18.51
N PRO A 35 -9.26 -9.12 -18.26
CA PRO A 35 -10.05 -9.37 -17.04
C PRO A 35 -9.22 -9.91 -15.86
N TRP A 36 -9.44 -9.37 -14.66
CA TRP A 36 -8.97 -9.99 -13.42
C TRP A 36 -9.83 -11.22 -13.12
N ASN A 37 -9.21 -12.35 -12.80
CA ASN A 37 -9.95 -13.47 -12.23
C ASN A 37 -10.27 -13.17 -10.75
N ASN A 38 -11.56 -13.04 -10.44
CA ASN A 38 -12.05 -12.77 -9.09
C ASN A 38 -12.67 -14.02 -8.42
N GLU A 39 -12.61 -15.18 -9.07
CA GLU A 39 -13.09 -16.43 -8.49
C GLU A 39 -12.24 -16.83 -7.27
N ASN A 40 -12.90 -17.42 -6.27
CA ASN A 40 -12.25 -17.92 -5.05
C ASN A 40 -11.36 -16.91 -4.32
N ASN A 41 -11.68 -15.62 -4.38
CA ASN A 41 -10.94 -14.59 -3.64
C ASN A 41 -11.10 -14.80 -2.11
N ARG A 42 -10.04 -15.32 -1.49
CA ARG A 42 -9.94 -15.60 -0.05
C ARG A 42 -8.82 -14.81 0.61
N VAL A 43 -8.44 -13.65 0.07
CA VAL A 43 -7.29 -12.84 0.54
C VAL A 43 -7.30 -12.64 2.06
N ARG A 44 -8.45 -12.32 2.65
CA ARG A 44 -8.59 -12.14 4.10
C ARG A 44 -8.25 -13.42 4.89
N GLU A 45 -8.80 -14.56 4.47
CA GLU A 45 -8.60 -15.85 5.13
C GLU A 45 -7.17 -16.36 4.93
N ASN A 46 -6.63 -16.21 3.72
CA ASN A 46 -5.25 -16.56 3.41
C ASN A 46 -4.25 -15.74 4.23
N LEU A 47 -4.49 -14.43 4.40
CA LEU A 47 -3.67 -13.57 5.25
C LEU A 47 -3.75 -14.00 6.71
N ARG A 48 -4.96 -14.29 7.22
CA ARG A 48 -5.17 -14.79 8.58
C ARG A 48 -4.40 -16.09 8.81
N GLN A 49 -4.48 -17.04 7.88
CA GLN A 49 -3.77 -18.31 7.95
C GLN A 49 -2.25 -18.12 7.92
N ALA A 50 -1.74 -17.27 7.02
CA ALA A 50 -0.31 -16.96 6.94
C ALA A 50 0.22 -16.35 8.25
N MET A 51 -0.55 -15.44 8.87
CA MET A 51 -0.19 -14.87 10.16
C MET A 51 -0.27 -15.88 11.30
N ALA A 52 -1.20 -16.84 11.25
CA ALA A 52 -1.27 -17.91 12.23
C ALA A 52 -0.08 -18.88 12.13
N GLN A 53 0.39 -19.16 10.92
CA GLN A 53 1.54 -20.03 10.66
C GLN A 53 2.88 -19.36 10.93
N ASN A 54 2.99 -18.05 10.68
CA ASN A 54 4.20 -17.28 10.94
C ASN A 54 3.97 -16.32 12.12
N PRO A 55 4.42 -16.67 13.34
CA PRO A 55 4.27 -15.78 14.51
C PRO A 55 5.01 -14.45 14.34
N TYR A 56 6.02 -14.38 13.47
CA TYR A 56 6.79 -13.17 13.16
C TYR A 56 6.17 -12.32 12.04
N LEU A 57 5.07 -12.75 11.41
CA LEU A 57 4.40 -11.95 10.39
C LEU A 57 3.58 -10.84 11.05
N HIS A 58 3.98 -9.59 10.79
CA HIS A 58 3.26 -8.39 11.18
C HIS A 58 2.66 -7.71 9.93
N VAL A 59 1.57 -6.97 10.11
CA VAL A 59 0.87 -6.28 9.03
C VAL A 59 0.68 -4.81 9.40
N MET A 60 1.14 -3.92 8.54
CA MET A 60 0.84 -2.49 8.63
C MET A 60 -0.01 -2.06 7.45
N ALA A 61 -1.05 -1.27 7.72
CA ALA A 61 -1.79 -0.54 6.70
C ALA A 61 -1.61 0.97 6.89
N GLN A 62 -1.28 1.64 5.81
CA GLN A 62 -1.15 3.08 5.73
C GLN A 62 -2.29 3.62 4.85
N SER A 63 -3.07 4.57 5.36
CA SER A 63 -4.29 5.04 4.69
C SER A 63 -4.42 6.56 4.76
N GLY A 64 -4.75 7.19 3.63
CA GLY A 64 -5.20 8.58 3.61
C GLY A 64 -6.63 8.73 4.13
N TYR A 65 -6.90 9.77 4.93
CA TYR A 65 -8.25 10.07 5.41
C TYR A 65 -9.23 10.44 4.27
N TYR A 66 -8.70 10.97 3.17
CA TYR A 66 -9.48 11.44 2.02
C TYR A 66 -9.37 10.50 0.81
N ASP A 67 -8.95 9.26 1.03
CA ASP A 67 -8.87 8.27 -0.04
C ASP A 67 -10.27 7.82 -0.47
N GLY A 68 -10.62 8.10 -1.73
CA GLY A 68 -11.88 7.68 -2.35
C GLY A 68 -11.78 6.35 -3.12
N ALA A 69 -10.59 5.82 -3.36
CA ALA A 69 -10.38 4.55 -4.05
C ALA A 69 -10.36 3.38 -3.06
N THR A 70 -9.64 3.54 -1.95
CA THR A 70 -9.59 2.59 -0.83
C THR A 70 -9.94 3.33 0.45
N THR A 71 -11.24 3.43 0.74
CA THR A 71 -11.72 4.33 1.80
C THR A 71 -11.17 3.95 3.18
N TYR A 72 -10.83 4.98 3.96
CA TYR A 72 -10.22 4.85 5.29
C TYR A 72 -10.94 3.85 6.20
N PHE A 73 -12.27 3.96 6.30
CA PHE A 73 -13.06 3.08 7.15
C PHE A 73 -13.15 1.66 6.59
N ALA A 74 -13.20 1.49 5.26
CA ALA A 74 -13.18 0.16 4.66
C ALA A 74 -11.83 -0.54 4.90
N ALA A 75 -10.71 0.20 4.82
CA ALA A 75 -9.38 -0.32 5.13
C ALA A 75 -9.31 -0.77 6.61
N LYS A 76 -9.71 0.10 7.54
CA LYS A 76 -9.71 -0.19 8.98
C LYS A 76 -10.64 -1.37 9.34
N TYR A 77 -11.83 -1.42 8.72
CA TYR A 77 -12.77 -2.53 8.88
C TYR A 77 -12.17 -3.84 8.35
N THR A 78 -11.57 -3.83 7.16
CA THR A 78 -10.98 -5.03 6.57
C THR A 78 -9.93 -5.65 7.49
N LEU A 79 -9.03 -4.84 8.08
CA LEU A 79 -8.03 -5.32 9.03
C LEU A 79 -8.64 -5.93 10.29
N SER A 80 -9.67 -5.30 10.87
CA SER A 80 -10.33 -5.84 12.06
C SER A 80 -11.04 -7.17 11.78
N GLN A 81 -11.44 -7.41 10.53
CA GLN A 81 -12.05 -8.67 10.11
C GLN A 81 -11.04 -9.77 9.79
N VAL A 82 -9.73 -9.49 9.66
CA VAL A 82 -8.71 -10.53 9.43
C VAL A 82 -8.56 -11.40 10.68
N ASP A 83 -8.62 -10.81 11.87
CA ASP A 83 -8.57 -11.54 13.14
C ASP A 83 -9.74 -11.14 14.06
N PRO A 84 -10.93 -11.72 13.85
CA PRO A 84 -12.09 -11.46 14.71
C PRO A 84 -11.87 -11.87 16.16
N SER A 85 -10.92 -12.77 16.43
CA SER A 85 -10.61 -13.25 17.79
C SER A 85 -9.70 -12.32 18.58
N GLY A 86 -9.04 -11.37 17.91
CA GLY A 86 -8.09 -10.43 18.50
C GLY A 86 -6.77 -11.07 18.99
N LYS A 87 -6.54 -12.37 18.77
CA LYS A 87 -5.31 -13.08 19.18
C LYS A 87 -4.02 -12.52 18.56
N MET A 88 -4.12 -11.88 17.41
CA MET A 88 -3.03 -11.33 16.61
C MET A 88 -3.06 -9.80 16.59
N LYS A 89 -3.89 -9.15 17.42
CA LYS A 89 -4.09 -7.69 17.43
C LYS A 89 -2.77 -6.91 17.53
N ASP A 90 -1.82 -7.39 18.31
CA ASP A 90 -0.55 -6.71 18.57
C ASP A 90 0.41 -6.74 17.36
N ARG A 91 0.09 -7.55 16.36
CA ARG A 91 0.81 -7.70 15.09
C ARG A 91 0.17 -6.92 13.94
N PHE A 92 -0.98 -6.30 14.16
CA PHE A 92 -1.57 -5.35 13.22
C PHE A 92 -1.24 -3.91 13.61
N SER A 93 -0.98 -3.08 12.61
CA SER A 93 -0.74 -1.65 12.78
C SER A 93 -1.49 -0.88 11.70
N PHE A 94 -2.09 0.24 12.08
CA PHE A 94 -2.83 1.09 11.17
C PHE A 94 -2.39 2.54 11.36
N LYS A 95 -2.00 3.20 10.27
CA LYS A 95 -1.52 4.59 10.27
C LYS A 95 -2.38 5.42 9.32
N GLY A 96 -2.88 6.55 9.83
CA GLY A 96 -3.74 7.49 9.10
C GLY A 96 -3.03 8.79 8.77
N TYR A 97 -3.24 9.30 7.55
CA TYR A 97 -2.57 10.49 7.03
C TYR A 97 -3.57 11.52 6.52
N ARG A 98 -3.25 12.81 6.64
CA ARG A 98 -4.11 13.91 6.16
C ARG A 98 -3.94 14.12 4.65
N SER A 99 -4.16 13.05 3.90
CA SER A 99 -4.00 12.96 2.46
C SER A 99 -5.06 12.05 1.83
N GLY A 100 -5.08 12.02 0.50
CA GLY A 100 -5.88 11.08 -0.29
C GLY A 100 -5.16 9.76 -0.55
N HIS A 101 -5.53 9.10 -1.65
CA HIS A 101 -5.00 7.79 -2.05
C HIS A 101 -3.47 7.73 -2.12
N MET A 102 -2.87 8.73 -2.76
CA MET A 102 -1.42 8.83 -2.93
C MET A 102 -0.84 9.67 -1.78
N MET A 103 -0.90 9.15 -0.57
CA MET A 103 -0.57 9.89 0.67
C MET A 103 0.84 10.49 0.67
N TYR A 104 1.76 9.88 -0.07
CA TYR A 104 3.14 10.34 -0.24
C TYR A 104 3.30 11.60 -1.11
N LEU A 105 2.26 12.08 -1.79
CA LEU A 105 2.36 13.34 -2.55
C LEU A 105 2.41 14.57 -1.63
N ARG A 106 1.80 14.50 -0.44
CA ARG A 106 1.91 15.56 0.56
C ARG A 106 3.20 15.35 1.34
N LYS A 107 4.16 16.27 1.19
CA LYS A 107 5.52 16.16 1.77
C LYS A 107 5.53 15.80 3.26
N GLU A 108 4.66 16.42 4.06
CA GLU A 108 4.55 16.11 5.49
C GLU A 108 4.12 14.65 5.75
N ASP A 109 3.14 14.16 4.99
CA ASP A 109 2.66 12.79 5.13
C ASP A 109 3.66 11.78 4.56
N LEU A 110 4.44 12.13 3.53
CA LEU A 110 5.56 11.31 3.05
C LEU A 110 6.63 11.12 4.12
N ILE A 111 7.07 12.22 4.76
CA ILE A 111 8.07 12.17 5.82
C ILE A 111 7.59 11.27 6.95
N LYS A 112 6.34 11.49 7.39
CA LYS A 112 5.73 10.69 8.45
C LYS A 112 5.53 9.23 8.05
N ALA A 113 5.05 8.95 6.84
CA ALA A 113 4.81 7.59 6.34
C ALA A 113 6.12 6.80 6.23
N ASN A 114 7.22 7.45 5.85
CA ASN A 114 8.55 6.85 5.86
C ASN A 114 9.02 6.54 7.27
N GLU A 115 8.79 7.42 8.22
CA GLU A 115 9.15 7.18 9.62
C GLU A 115 8.34 6.03 10.23
N ASP A 116 7.02 6.04 10.03
CA ASP A 116 6.14 4.95 10.45
C ASP A 116 6.57 3.60 9.85
N LEU A 117 7.10 3.59 8.62
CA LEU A 117 7.64 2.40 7.98
C LEU A 117 8.95 1.93 8.62
N ARG A 118 9.86 2.85 9.00
CA ARG A 118 11.09 2.51 9.74
C ARG A 118 10.76 1.88 11.08
N GLU A 119 9.91 2.54 11.88
CA GLU A 119 9.43 2.04 13.16
C GLU A 119 8.80 0.64 13.00
N PHE A 120 8.00 0.44 11.94
CA PHE A 120 7.37 -0.85 11.67
C PHE A 120 8.39 -1.94 11.35
N ILE A 121 9.38 -1.66 10.50
CA ILE A 121 10.43 -2.62 10.14
C ILE A 121 11.24 -3.00 11.38
N GLU A 122 11.64 -2.04 12.20
CA GLU A 122 12.38 -2.30 13.44
C GLU A 122 11.54 -3.14 14.41
N LYS A 123 10.27 -2.79 14.60
CA LYS A 123 9.35 -3.52 15.49
C LYS A 123 9.04 -4.94 15.00
N SER A 124 8.94 -5.15 13.70
CA SER A 124 8.58 -6.45 13.10
C SER A 124 9.78 -7.32 12.75
N SER A 125 10.99 -6.79 12.83
CA SER A 125 12.22 -7.55 12.61
C SER A 125 12.35 -8.67 13.63
N ALA A 126 12.57 -9.89 13.15
CA ALA A 126 12.85 -11.04 14.01
C ALA A 126 14.28 -11.04 14.58
N ASN A 127 15.05 -9.95 14.37
CA ASN A 127 16.45 -9.79 14.80
C ASN A 127 17.31 -11.01 14.43
N GLY A 128 17.16 -11.50 13.20
CA GLY A 128 17.90 -12.64 12.67
C GLY A 128 17.39 -14.02 13.09
N LYS A 129 16.28 -14.12 13.84
CA LYS A 129 15.67 -15.41 14.20
C LYS A 129 14.72 -15.89 13.10
N SER A 130 14.91 -17.13 12.65
CA SER A 130 13.97 -17.78 11.73
C SER A 130 12.66 -18.16 12.44
N ALA A 131 11.58 -18.22 11.66
CA ALA A 131 10.34 -18.82 12.12
C ALA A 131 10.58 -20.27 12.55
N LYS A 132 10.16 -20.63 13.77
CA LYS A 132 10.11 -22.03 14.20
C LYS A 132 8.73 -22.58 13.80
N TYR A 133 8.72 -23.55 12.90
CA TYR A 133 7.53 -24.24 12.40
C TYR A 133 7.15 -25.39 13.33
#